data_AF-A0A7S1UB78-F1
#
_entry.id   AF-A0A7S1UB78-F1
#
_cell.length_a   1.000
_cell.length_b   1.000
_cell.length_c   1.000
_cell.angle_alpha   90.00
_cell.angle_beta   90.00
_cell.angle_gamma   90.00
#
_symmetry.space_group_name_H-M   'P 1'
#
loop_
_entity.id
_entity.type
_entity.pdbx_description
1 polymer ?
#
loop_
_entity_poly.entity_id
_entity_poly.type
_entity_poly.pdbx_seq_one_letter_code
_entity_poly.pdbx_strand_id
1 'polypeptide(L)'
;QGFRRGLGFGRLAFATMGVPAFYRWLSERYPKIIVDMIEAKPVDPDVPLDTTTPNPNSIEFDNLYVDMNGIIHPCSHPEDRPPPRNEEEMFRNVCYYVDRLFAAVRPRKLLFLAIDGVAPRAKMNQQRSRRFKSVKEMREGQEAMEEVRQDMMAMGLKVPPKAKPGWDSNVITPGTQFMDKLAIFLRYYILDRCNKNPAWKNIKVVFSDANEPGEGEHKIMNYIRAQRSHAGYEPNQKHVIHGLDADLIMLALATHEADFTILREQVLFGRAKREDAERRQKAKQEGYDALKGIDPTLDLPNSHLLTMKPLQMLRVPVLREYLRIEFQALSMPGALPFPYDFERVVDDFVFLCFFVGNDFLPHLPSLDIRDGALLFLFDTYRRLLPAIGGFLTSEGGEVNLRGVDVILAEVGKVEDELFRRKHAQEQNIRRREATKKMVKKMGGAEGEANKQHLMSNNLIAPVKGRGNFAAPAPAPAAPVKTESSAQE
;
A
#
# COMPACT_ATOMS: atom_id res chain seq x y z
N GLN A 1 -35.39 23.18 1.40
CA GLN A 1 -33.92 23.33 1.59
C GLN A 1 -33.63 23.09 3.06
N GLY A 2 -33.16 21.90 3.43
CA GLY A 2 -33.04 21.52 4.84
C GLY A 2 -32.14 20.29 5.01
N PHE A 3 -31.01 20.53 5.67
CA PHE A 3 -30.13 19.60 6.40
C PHE A 3 -30.30 18.09 6.12
N ARG A 4 -29.45 17.55 5.23
CA ARG A 4 -29.00 16.15 5.28
C ARG A 4 -27.50 16.13 5.58
N ARG A 5 -27.13 16.05 6.86
CA ARG A 5 -25.78 15.64 7.28
C ARG A 5 -25.89 14.24 7.87
N GLY A 6 -25.49 13.25 7.08
CA GLY A 6 -25.30 11.88 7.54
C GLY A 6 -24.26 11.86 8.66
N LEU A 7 -24.62 11.25 9.79
CA LEU A 7 -23.72 10.99 10.91
C LEU A 7 -22.71 9.93 10.51
N GLY A 8 -21.58 10.35 9.94
CA GLY A 8 -20.41 9.51 9.79
C GLY A 8 -19.77 9.27 11.16
N PHE A 9 -20.10 8.16 11.81
CA PHE A 9 -19.34 7.65 12.94
C PHE A 9 -18.02 7.07 12.44
N GLY A 10 -17.00 7.92 12.33
CA GLY A 10 -15.62 7.46 12.23
C GLY A 10 -15.20 6.85 13.56
N ARG A 11 -15.36 5.54 13.72
CA ARG A 11 -14.63 4.79 14.74
C ARG A 11 -13.16 4.87 14.37
N LEU A 12 -12.31 5.32 15.31
CA LEU A 12 -10.87 5.11 15.22
C LEU A 12 -10.65 3.60 15.23
N ALA A 13 -10.50 3.02 14.04
CA ALA A 13 -9.82 1.76 13.90
C ALA A 13 -8.42 1.97 14.47
N PHE A 14 -8.09 1.24 15.54
CA PHE A 14 -6.70 0.98 15.88
C PHE A 14 -6.07 0.37 14.62
N ALA A 15 -5.37 1.22 13.89
CA ALA A 15 -4.67 0.85 12.69
C ALA A 15 -3.59 -0.14 13.10
N THR A 16 -3.78 -1.40 12.71
CA THR A 16 -2.67 -2.19 12.19
C THR A 16 -1.87 -1.24 11.30
N MET A 17 -0.60 -0.99 11.65
CA MET A 17 0.31 -0.07 10.95
C MET A 17 0.65 -0.65 9.57
N GLY A 18 -0.36 -0.74 8.73
CA GLY A 18 -0.32 -1.48 7.50
C GLY A 18 0.38 -0.70 6.40
N VAL A 19 0.70 -1.45 5.35
CA VAL A 19 0.93 -1.08 3.96
C VAL A 19 0.66 0.39 3.57
N PRO A 20 -0.51 1.02 3.85
CA PRO A 20 -0.74 2.42 3.50
C PRO A 20 0.19 3.44 4.18
N ALA A 21 0.67 3.17 5.40
CA ALA A 21 1.52 4.09 6.14
C ALA A 21 2.94 4.16 5.56
N PHE A 22 3.52 3.00 5.22
CA PHE A 22 4.85 2.94 4.62
C PHE A 22 4.84 3.54 3.21
N TYR A 23 3.91 3.14 2.35
CA TYR A 23 3.81 3.71 1.00
C TYR A 23 3.61 5.23 1.02
N ARG A 24 2.76 5.73 1.93
CA ARG A 24 2.56 7.16 2.11
C ARG A 24 3.86 7.87 2.52
N TRP A 25 4.56 7.34 3.53
CA TRP A 25 5.82 7.92 3.97
C TRP A 25 6.86 7.94 2.84
N LEU A 26 6.94 6.84 2.07
CA LEU A 26 7.88 6.70 0.96
C LEU A 26 7.55 7.67 -0.18
N SER A 27 6.28 7.79 -0.57
CA SER A 27 5.84 8.71 -1.62
C SER A 27 5.97 10.18 -1.21
N GLU A 28 5.80 10.52 0.07
CA GLU A 28 6.04 11.88 0.58
C GLU A 28 7.54 12.22 0.62
N ARG A 29 8.43 11.25 0.96
CA ARG A 29 9.88 11.46 1.04
C ARG A 29 10.58 11.43 -0.32
N TYR A 30 10.19 10.50 -1.18
CA TYR A 30 10.80 10.23 -2.49
C TYR A 30 9.76 10.41 -3.61
N PRO A 31 9.27 11.64 -3.85
CA PRO A 31 8.10 11.86 -4.69
C PRO A 31 8.27 11.43 -6.16
N LYS A 32 9.50 11.44 -6.69
CA LYS A 32 9.77 11.08 -8.10
C LYS A 32 9.70 9.57 -8.36
N ILE A 33 9.56 8.74 -7.34
CA ILE A 33 9.41 7.28 -7.56
C ILE A 33 8.04 6.94 -8.14
N ILE A 34 7.04 7.81 -7.97
CA ILE A 34 5.68 7.58 -8.45
C ILE A 34 5.46 8.29 -9.79
N VAL A 35 5.00 7.53 -10.78
CA VAL A 35 4.64 8.02 -12.10
C VAL A 35 3.25 7.48 -12.45
N ASP A 36 2.40 8.29 -13.05
CA ASP A 36 1.08 7.83 -13.49
C ASP A 36 1.21 6.87 -14.67
N MET A 37 0.42 5.80 -14.66
CA MET A 37 0.37 4.84 -15.76
C MET A 37 -0.58 5.36 -16.84
N ILE A 38 -0.08 5.55 -18.04
CA ILE A 38 -0.87 5.95 -19.20
C ILE A 38 -1.59 4.69 -19.73
N GLU A 39 -2.91 4.67 -19.56
CA GLU A 39 -3.79 3.63 -20.10
C GLU A 39 -4.32 4.09 -21.46
N ALA A 40 -3.94 3.38 -22.54
CA ALA A 40 -4.50 3.65 -23.86
C ALA A 40 -5.99 3.32 -23.87
N LYS A 41 -6.79 4.20 -24.49
CA LYS A 41 -8.22 3.99 -24.67
C LYS A 41 -8.48 3.56 -26.11
N PRO A 42 -9.43 2.64 -26.35
CA PRO A 42 -9.85 2.33 -27.72
C PRO A 42 -10.41 3.59 -28.39
N VAL A 43 -10.08 3.78 -29.68
CA VAL A 43 -10.55 4.92 -30.48
C VAL A 43 -12.04 4.79 -30.76
N ASP A 44 -12.50 3.55 -30.97
CA ASP A 44 -13.90 3.16 -31.14
C ASP A 44 -14.23 2.11 -30.05
N PRO A 45 -15.30 2.29 -29.24
CA PRO A 45 -15.72 1.31 -28.24
C PRO A 45 -15.93 -0.11 -28.76
N ASP A 46 -16.25 -0.27 -30.04
CA ASP A 46 -16.51 -1.56 -30.68
C ASP A 46 -15.25 -2.23 -31.22
N VAL A 47 -14.12 -1.51 -31.27
CA VAL A 47 -12.83 -2.02 -31.74
C VAL A 47 -11.92 -2.35 -30.54
N PRO A 48 -11.51 -3.61 -30.37
CA PRO A 48 -10.58 -3.99 -29.30
C PRO A 48 -9.26 -3.21 -29.41
N LEU A 49 -8.74 -2.77 -28.26
CA LEU A 49 -7.45 -2.09 -28.19
C LEU A 49 -6.32 -3.02 -28.68
N ASP A 50 -5.57 -2.58 -29.69
CA ASP A 50 -4.39 -3.30 -30.16
C ASP A 50 -3.21 -3.14 -29.18
N THR A 51 -2.98 -4.19 -28.39
CA THR A 51 -1.91 -4.27 -27.39
C THR A 51 -0.57 -4.76 -27.94
N THR A 52 -0.50 -5.07 -29.25
CA THR A 52 0.77 -5.38 -29.94
C THR A 52 1.57 -4.12 -30.25
N THR A 53 0.90 -2.97 -30.31
CA THR A 53 1.54 -1.66 -30.54
C THR A 53 2.48 -1.26 -29.40
N PRO A 54 3.44 -0.34 -29.66
CA PRO A 54 4.34 0.18 -28.63
C PRO A 54 3.59 0.72 -27.41
N ASN A 55 4.15 0.51 -26.22
CA ASN A 55 3.52 0.93 -24.97
C ASN A 55 3.42 2.47 -24.91
N PRO A 56 2.23 3.04 -24.60
CA PRO A 56 2.03 4.49 -24.54
C PRO A 56 2.87 5.20 -23.47
N ASN A 57 3.40 4.47 -22.50
CA ASN A 57 4.28 5.01 -21.45
C ASN A 57 5.71 5.26 -21.94
N SER A 58 6.01 5.03 -23.23
CA SER A 58 7.36 5.11 -23.81
C SER A 58 8.37 4.18 -23.13
N ILE A 59 7.88 3.14 -22.45
CA ILE A 59 8.66 2.10 -21.78
C ILE A 59 8.00 0.77 -22.13
N GLU A 60 8.78 -0.12 -22.75
CA GLU A 60 8.38 -1.52 -22.95
C GLU A 60 8.70 -2.35 -21.72
N PHE A 61 7.87 -3.34 -21.41
CA PHE A 61 8.06 -4.24 -20.28
C PHE A 61 8.20 -5.69 -20.76
N ASP A 62 9.13 -6.44 -20.18
CA ASP A 62 9.34 -7.84 -20.54
C ASP A 62 8.36 -8.74 -19.78
N ASN A 63 8.26 -8.53 -18.47
CA ASN A 63 7.62 -9.47 -17.56
C ASN A 63 6.57 -8.77 -16.70
N LEU A 64 5.33 -9.25 -16.74
CA LEU A 64 4.25 -8.85 -15.84
C LEU A 64 3.97 -9.97 -14.85
N TYR A 65 4.07 -9.68 -13.57
CA TYR A 65 3.70 -10.55 -12.46
C TYR A 65 2.47 -9.98 -11.77
N VAL A 66 1.50 -10.82 -11.47
CA VAL A 66 0.24 -10.40 -10.87
C VAL A 66 0.01 -11.21 -9.60
N ASP A 67 0.02 -10.52 -8.46
CA ASP A 67 -0.59 -11.06 -7.25
C ASP A 67 -2.12 -11.00 -7.42
N MET A 68 -2.70 -12.17 -7.67
CA MET A 68 -4.13 -12.32 -7.95
C MET A 68 -4.98 -12.06 -6.72
N ASN A 69 -4.47 -12.25 -5.51
CA ASN A 69 -5.25 -11.98 -4.29
C ASN A 69 -5.54 -10.47 -4.15
N GLY A 70 -4.60 -9.63 -4.59
CA GLY A 70 -4.80 -8.18 -4.73
C GLY A 70 -5.94 -7.79 -5.70
N ILE A 71 -6.36 -8.69 -6.60
CA ILE A 71 -7.43 -8.46 -7.59
C ILE A 71 -8.74 -9.14 -7.16
N ILE A 72 -8.67 -10.38 -6.66
CA ILE A 72 -9.83 -11.18 -6.29
C ILE A 72 -10.63 -10.45 -5.19
N HIS A 73 -9.97 -9.92 -4.17
CA HIS A 73 -10.64 -9.20 -3.08
C HIS A 73 -11.45 -7.98 -3.56
N PRO A 74 -10.89 -7.01 -4.31
CA PRO A 74 -11.65 -5.89 -4.87
C PRO A 74 -12.72 -6.30 -5.88
N CYS A 75 -12.51 -7.39 -6.63
CA CYS A 75 -13.50 -7.88 -7.59
C CYS A 75 -14.71 -8.54 -6.92
N SER A 76 -14.53 -9.18 -5.77
CA SER A 76 -15.61 -9.83 -5.00
C SER A 76 -16.39 -8.86 -4.10
N HIS A 77 -15.77 -7.79 -3.63
CA HIS A 77 -16.39 -6.79 -2.72
C HIS A 77 -15.85 -5.39 -3.00
N PRO A 78 -16.24 -4.79 -4.12
CA PRO A 78 -15.80 -3.45 -4.47
C PRO A 78 -16.38 -2.42 -3.49
N GLU A 79 -15.54 -1.50 -3.00
CA GLU A 79 -15.99 -0.37 -2.16
C GLU A 79 -16.83 0.64 -2.96
N ASP A 80 -16.55 0.75 -4.26
CA ASP A 80 -17.04 1.83 -5.11
C ASP A 80 -18.25 1.45 -5.97
N ARG A 81 -18.67 0.18 -6.02
CA ARG A 81 -19.81 -0.28 -6.83
C ARG A 81 -20.56 -1.41 -6.11
N PRO A 82 -21.78 -1.78 -6.54
CA PRO A 82 -22.49 -2.91 -5.94
C PRO A 82 -21.66 -4.20 -5.97
N PRO A 83 -21.80 -5.08 -4.97
CA PRO A 83 -21.15 -6.39 -5.00
C PRO A 83 -21.69 -7.23 -6.17
N PRO A 84 -20.87 -8.12 -6.76
CA PRO A 84 -21.31 -9.00 -7.84
C PRO A 84 -22.48 -9.89 -7.44
N ARG A 85 -23.33 -10.25 -8.40
CA ARG A 85 -24.54 -11.05 -8.14
C ARG A 85 -24.24 -12.50 -7.79
N ASN A 86 -23.18 -13.07 -8.38
CA ASN A 86 -22.79 -14.47 -8.24
C ASN A 86 -21.28 -14.66 -8.50
N GLU A 87 -20.78 -15.88 -8.26
CA GLU A 87 -19.37 -16.24 -8.48
C GLU A 87 -18.93 -16.03 -9.94
N GLU A 88 -19.78 -16.32 -10.91
CA GLU A 88 -19.46 -16.16 -12.33
C GLU A 88 -19.19 -14.68 -12.71
N GLU A 89 -19.98 -13.75 -12.17
CA GLU A 89 -19.73 -12.32 -12.32
C GLU A 89 -18.42 -11.90 -11.64
N MET A 90 -18.09 -12.48 -10.47
CA MET A 90 -16.79 -12.26 -9.81
C MET A 90 -15.64 -12.71 -10.71
N PHE A 91 -15.73 -13.90 -11.30
CA PHE A 91 -14.68 -14.47 -12.15
C PHE A 91 -14.48 -13.64 -13.43
N ARG A 92 -15.58 -13.20 -14.06
CA ARG A 92 -15.51 -12.27 -15.21
C ARG A 92 -14.85 -10.95 -14.82
N ASN A 93 -15.19 -10.38 -13.66
CA ASN A 93 -14.56 -9.16 -13.15
C ASN A 93 -13.05 -9.33 -12.94
N VAL A 94 -12.60 -10.47 -12.39
CA VAL A 94 -11.17 -10.79 -12.25
C VAL A 94 -10.50 -10.84 -13.62
N CYS A 95 -11.09 -11.51 -14.61
CA CYS A 95 -10.55 -11.60 -15.96
C CYS A 95 -10.45 -10.23 -16.65
N TYR A 96 -11.48 -9.39 -16.53
CA TYR A 96 -11.44 -8.02 -17.06
C TYR A 96 -10.35 -7.18 -16.40
N TYR A 97 -10.08 -7.40 -15.11
CA TYR A 97 -9.01 -6.71 -14.43
C TYR A 97 -7.63 -7.16 -14.93
N VAL A 98 -7.44 -8.46 -15.14
CA VAL A 98 -6.20 -9.00 -15.74
C VAL A 98 -6.01 -8.45 -17.16
N ASP A 99 -7.07 -8.39 -17.97
CA ASP A 99 -7.03 -7.78 -19.31
C ASP A 99 -6.63 -6.30 -19.25
N ARG A 100 -7.14 -5.54 -18.27
CA ARG A 100 -6.76 -4.13 -18.06
C ARG A 100 -5.27 -4.01 -17.72
N LEU A 101 -4.76 -4.81 -16.79
CA LEU A 101 -3.35 -4.81 -16.42
C LEU A 101 -2.46 -5.19 -17.61
N PHE A 102 -2.87 -6.22 -18.36
CA PHE A 102 -2.18 -6.64 -19.56
C PHE A 102 -2.15 -5.52 -20.62
N ALA A 103 -3.27 -4.84 -20.85
CA ALA A 103 -3.37 -3.77 -21.83
C ALA A 103 -2.55 -2.54 -21.46
N ALA A 104 -2.43 -2.25 -20.16
CA ALA A 104 -1.60 -1.19 -19.63
C ALA A 104 -0.10 -1.53 -19.80
N VAL A 105 0.32 -2.69 -19.30
CA VAL A 105 1.75 -3.07 -19.23
C VAL A 105 2.30 -3.58 -20.56
N ARG A 106 1.49 -4.33 -21.32
CA ARG A 106 1.88 -4.97 -22.60
C ARG A 106 3.17 -5.79 -22.49
N PRO A 107 3.22 -6.82 -21.62
CA PRO A 107 4.43 -7.61 -21.43
C PRO A 107 4.86 -8.29 -22.73
N ARG A 108 6.16 -8.33 -23.00
CA ARG A 108 6.72 -8.86 -24.26
C ARG A 108 7.30 -10.27 -24.15
N LYS A 109 7.50 -10.79 -22.94
CA LYS A 109 8.10 -12.12 -22.70
C LYS A 109 7.26 -12.98 -21.76
N LEU A 110 6.79 -12.44 -20.63
CA LEU A 110 6.16 -13.23 -19.58
C LEU A 110 4.91 -12.55 -19.00
N LEU A 111 3.86 -13.34 -18.81
CA LEU A 111 2.78 -13.07 -17.86
C LEU A 111 2.78 -14.16 -16.78
N PHE A 112 2.97 -13.78 -15.52
CA PHE A 112 2.92 -14.67 -14.37
C PHE A 112 1.72 -14.29 -13.50
N LEU A 113 0.76 -15.20 -13.35
CA LEU A 113 -0.42 -15.03 -12.51
C LEU A 113 -0.27 -15.92 -11.27
N ALA A 114 -0.17 -15.31 -10.09
CA ALA A 114 0.06 -16.00 -8.82
C ALA A 114 -1.14 -15.84 -7.89
N ILE A 115 -1.77 -16.96 -7.52
CA ILE A 115 -2.77 -17.02 -6.46
C ILE A 115 -2.09 -17.49 -5.17
N ASP A 116 -2.48 -16.94 -4.02
CA ASP A 116 -1.98 -17.43 -2.73
C ASP A 116 -2.32 -18.91 -2.56
N GLY A 117 -1.30 -19.69 -2.23
CA GLY A 117 -1.41 -21.04 -1.73
C GLY A 117 -1.32 -21.13 -0.21
N VAL A 118 -1.05 -22.33 0.30
CA VAL A 118 -0.85 -22.54 1.74
C VAL A 118 0.39 -21.77 2.20
N ALA A 119 0.17 -20.75 3.04
CA ALA A 119 1.22 -19.87 3.55
C ALA A 119 1.98 -20.48 4.75
N PRO A 120 3.20 -19.99 5.06
CA PRO A 120 3.93 -20.41 6.25
C PRO A 120 3.17 -20.13 7.55
N ARG A 121 3.51 -20.87 8.62
CA ARG A 121 2.83 -20.76 9.92
C ARG A 121 2.81 -19.34 10.49
N ALA A 122 3.89 -18.57 10.30
CA ALA A 122 3.97 -17.18 10.74
C ALA A 122 2.86 -16.33 10.08
N LYS A 123 2.71 -16.43 8.76
CA LYS A 123 1.63 -15.76 8.03
C LYS A 123 0.25 -16.27 8.40
N MET A 124 0.09 -17.58 8.62
CA MET A 124 -1.21 -18.16 9.03
C MET A 124 -1.75 -17.52 10.32
N ASN A 125 -0.89 -17.16 11.27
CA ASN A 125 -1.33 -16.48 12.50
C ASN A 125 -1.87 -15.07 12.20
N GLN A 126 -1.21 -14.32 11.32
CA GLN A 126 -1.65 -13.01 10.85
C GLN A 126 -2.98 -13.12 10.10
N GLN A 127 -3.08 -14.06 9.15
CA GLN A 127 -4.30 -14.30 8.37
C GLN A 127 -5.46 -14.72 9.29
N ARG A 128 -5.20 -15.60 10.26
CA ARG A 128 -6.20 -15.99 11.28
C ARG A 128 -6.69 -14.75 12.04
N SER A 129 -5.78 -13.94 12.58
CA SER A 129 -6.14 -12.72 13.32
C SER A 129 -7.01 -11.78 12.47
N ARG A 130 -6.64 -11.53 11.21
CA ARG A 130 -7.41 -10.71 10.27
C ARG A 130 -8.84 -11.24 10.05
N ARG A 131 -9.01 -12.55 9.88
CA ARG A 131 -10.33 -13.18 9.66
C ARG A 131 -11.21 -13.14 10.89
N PHE A 132 -10.64 -13.38 12.08
CA PHE A 132 -11.39 -13.25 13.33
C PHE A 132 -11.85 -11.79 13.55
N LYS A 133 -10.99 -10.82 13.22
CA LYS A 133 -11.32 -9.40 13.28
C LYS A 133 -12.41 -9.01 12.29
N SER A 134 -12.34 -9.46 11.03
CA SER A 134 -13.35 -9.14 10.02
C SER A 134 -14.73 -9.68 10.39
N VAL A 135 -14.81 -10.92 10.91
CA VAL A 135 -16.07 -11.50 11.40
C VAL A 135 -16.63 -10.72 12.59
N LYS A 136 -15.77 -10.31 13.53
CA LYS A 136 -16.19 -9.47 14.66
C LYS A 136 -16.70 -8.11 14.20
N GLU A 137 -16.00 -7.44 13.29
CA GLU A 137 -16.40 -6.14 12.73
C GLU A 137 -17.72 -6.23 11.95
N MET A 138 -17.93 -7.31 11.20
CA MET A 138 -19.21 -7.56 10.54
C MET A 138 -20.35 -7.72 11.56
N ARG A 139 -20.13 -8.46 12.64
CA ARG A 139 -21.13 -8.65 13.70
C ARG A 139 -21.47 -7.35 14.41
N GLU A 140 -20.45 -6.59 14.84
CA GLU A 140 -20.64 -5.28 15.46
C GLU A 140 -21.35 -4.29 14.52
N GLY A 141 -21.04 -4.35 13.22
CA GLY A 141 -21.72 -3.55 12.20
C GLY A 141 -23.20 -3.90 12.04
N GLN A 142 -23.54 -5.19 12.09
CA GLN A 142 -24.93 -5.66 12.06
C GLN A 142 -25.71 -5.26 13.32
N GLU A 143 -25.11 -5.42 14.50
CA GLU A 143 -25.70 -5.00 15.78
C GLU A 143 -26.00 -3.49 15.79
N ALA A 144 -25.01 -2.66 15.39
CA ALA A 144 -25.19 -1.21 15.29
C ALA A 144 -26.24 -0.81 14.23
N MET A 145 -26.33 -1.55 13.12
CA MET A 145 -27.34 -1.27 12.10
C MET A 145 -28.76 -1.60 12.60
N GLU A 146 -28.94 -2.66 13.39
CA GLU A 146 -30.25 -3.00 13.97
C GLU A 146 -30.67 -1.97 15.04
N GLU A 147 -29.74 -1.51 15.88
CA GLU A 147 -29.98 -0.44 16.85
C GLU A 147 -30.49 0.84 16.16
N VAL A 148 -29.78 1.31 15.13
CA VAL A 148 -30.21 2.46 14.31
C VAL A 148 -31.59 2.22 13.69
N ARG A 149 -31.88 0.98 13.29
CA ARG A 149 -33.17 0.61 12.72
C ARG A 149 -34.30 0.72 13.74
N GLN A 150 -34.07 0.28 14.98
CA GLN A 150 -35.01 0.40 16.09
C GLN A 150 -35.27 1.87 16.45
N ASP A 151 -34.21 2.68 16.52
CA ASP A 151 -34.32 4.12 16.74
C ASP A 151 -35.14 4.81 15.64
N MET A 152 -34.91 4.45 14.37
CA MET A 152 -35.69 4.98 13.24
C MET A 152 -37.17 4.60 13.36
N MET A 153 -37.49 3.37 13.78
CA MET A 153 -38.88 2.96 14.05
C MET A 153 -39.51 3.79 15.17
N ALA A 154 -38.78 3.97 16.27
CA ALA A 154 -39.25 4.73 17.43
C ALA A 154 -39.48 6.22 17.09
N MET A 155 -38.67 6.79 16.19
CA MET A 155 -38.82 8.17 15.69
C MET A 155 -39.85 8.30 14.56
N GLY A 156 -40.55 7.23 14.17
CA GLY A 156 -41.52 7.24 13.07
C GLY A 156 -40.89 7.49 11.68
N LEU A 157 -39.59 7.27 11.53
CA LEU A 157 -38.86 7.43 10.26
C LEU A 157 -39.00 6.18 9.39
N LYS A 158 -39.03 6.38 8.07
CA LYS A 158 -39.08 5.25 7.11
C LYS A 158 -37.80 4.42 7.20
N VAL A 159 -37.96 3.16 7.58
CA VAL A 159 -36.87 2.20 7.75
C VAL A 159 -36.52 1.51 6.43
N PRO A 160 -35.23 1.49 6.02
CA PRO A 160 -34.79 0.69 4.87
C PRO A 160 -35.00 -0.82 5.10
N PRO A 161 -35.27 -1.60 4.04
CA PRO A 161 -35.33 -3.06 4.13
C PRO A 161 -33.98 -3.64 4.58
N LYS A 162 -34.01 -4.78 5.27
CA LYS A 162 -32.79 -5.49 5.68
C LYS A 162 -31.98 -5.88 4.44
N ALA A 163 -30.69 -5.53 4.43
CA ALA A 163 -29.79 -5.98 3.39
C ALA A 163 -29.63 -7.50 3.44
N LYS A 164 -29.41 -8.13 2.29
CA LYS A 164 -29.03 -9.54 2.22
C LYS A 164 -27.70 -9.76 2.96
N PRO A 165 -27.45 -10.96 3.50
CA PRO A 165 -26.13 -11.31 4.04
C PRO A 165 -25.06 -11.04 2.98
N GLY A 166 -23.96 -10.40 3.39
CA GLY A 166 -22.81 -10.19 2.50
C GLY A 166 -22.19 -11.52 2.07
N TRP A 167 -21.51 -11.52 0.94
CA TRP A 167 -20.70 -12.66 0.50
C TRP A 167 -19.51 -12.87 1.44
N ASP A 168 -19.23 -14.12 1.80
CA ASP A 168 -18.17 -14.43 2.76
C ASP A 168 -16.78 -14.41 2.13
N SER A 169 -16.05 -13.32 2.33
CA SER A 169 -14.68 -13.15 1.87
C SER A 169 -13.70 -14.24 2.32
N ASN A 170 -14.00 -14.99 3.39
CA ASN A 170 -13.11 -16.02 3.91
C ASN A 170 -12.98 -17.22 2.95
N VAL A 171 -13.88 -17.36 1.97
CA VAL A 171 -13.75 -18.39 0.93
C VAL A 171 -12.55 -18.15 0.01
N ILE A 172 -11.96 -16.95 0.02
CA ILE A 172 -10.69 -16.63 -0.65
C ILE A 172 -9.54 -17.22 0.20
N THR A 173 -9.46 -18.54 0.20
CA THR A 173 -8.47 -19.34 0.92
C THR A 173 -8.19 -20.62 0.14
N PRO A 174 -6.92 -21.07 0.05
CA PRO A 174 -6.60 -22.38 -0.49
C PRO A 174 -7.45 -23.51 0.10
N GLY A 175 -7.87 -24.45 -0.74
CA GLY A 175 -8.68 -25.61 -0.35
C GLY A 175 -10.19 -25.38 -0.28
N THR A 176 -10.69 -24.21 -0.67
CA THR A 176 -12.14 -23.97 -0.80
C THR A 176 -12.62 -24.28 -2.22
N GLN A 177 -13.89 -24.68 -2.34
CA GLN A 177 -14.53 -24.89 -3.66
C GLN A 177 -14.51 -23.64 -4.53
N PHE A 178 -14.56 -22.45 -3.93
CA PHE A 178 -14.47 -21.18 -4.66
C PHE A 178 -13.13 -21.06 -5.40
N MET A 179 -12.01 -21.37 -4.73
CA MET A 179 -10.68 -21.28 -5.34
C MET A 179 -10.50 -22.32 -6.44
N ASP A 180 -11.05 -23.53 -6.28
CA ASP A 180 -11.01 -24.57 -7.32
C ASP A 180 -11.77 -24.14 -8.58
N LYS A 181 -13.00 -23.62 -8.42
CA LYS A 181 -13.80 -23.09 -9.55
C LYS A 181 -13.08 -21.92 -10.22
N LEU A 182 -12.53 -21.00 -9.44
CA LEU A 182 -11.77 -19.86 -9.96
C LEU A 182 -10.55 -20.32 -10.77
N ALA A 183 -9.80 -21.32 -10.29
CA ALA A 183 -8.65 -21.85 -11.00
C ALA A 183 -9.04 -22.48 -12.34
N ILE A 184 -10.13 -23.25 -12.40
CA ILE A 184 -10.67 -23.81 -13.65
C ILE A 184 -11.05 -22.69 -14.61
N PHE A 185 -11.77 -21.68 -14.12
CA PHE A 185 -12.21 -20.54 -14.93
C PHE A 185 -11.02 -19.75 -15.50
N LEU A 186 -10.00 -19.49 -14.69
CA LEU A 186 -8.78 -18.78 -15.11
C LEU A 186 -7.97 -19.58 -16.12
N ARG A 187 -7.87 -20.90 -15.98
CA ARG A 187 -7.22 -21.77 -16.98
C ARG A 187 -7.91 -21.65 -18.33
N TYR A 188 -9.25 -21.69 -18.36
CA TYR A 188 -10.01 -21.46 -19.59
C TYR A 188 -9.77 -20.06 -20.16
N TYR A 189 -9.84 -19.01 -19.32
CA TYR A 189 -9.56 -17.63 -19.73
C TYR A 189 -8.18 -17.47 -20.37
N ILE A 190 -7.12 -18.04 -19.76
CA ILE A 190 -5.76 -17.98 -20.30
C ILE A 190 -5.70 -18.65 -21.68
N LEU A 191 -6.26 -19.86 -21.83
CA LEU A 191 -6.28 -20.57 -23.11
C LEU A 191 -7.06 -19.79 -24.18
N ASP A 192 -8.19 -19.20 -23.82
CA ASP A 192 -8.99 -18.34 -24.69
C ASP A 192 -8.17 -17.13 -25.18
N ARG A 193 -7.49 -16.43 -24.27
CA ARG A 193 -6.64 -15.28 -24.60
C ARG A 193 -5.44 -15.67 -25.46
N CYS A 194 -4.75 -16.76 -25.16
CA CYS A 194 -3.65 -17.25 -26.01
C CYS A 194 -4.11 -17.59 -27.44
N ASN A 195 -5.33 -18.10 -27.61
CA ASN A 195 -5.86 -18.43 -28.93
C ASN A 195 -6.36 -17.21 -29.72
N LYS A 196 -7.04 -16.27 -29.04
CA LYS A 196 -7.75 -15.16 -29.68
C LYS A 196 -7.00 -13.83 -29.69
N ASN A 197 -6.16 -13.55 -28.69
CA ASN A 197 -5.46 -12.28 -28.56
C ASN A 197 -4.04 -12.38 -29.18
N PRO A 198 -3.74 -11.64 -30.26
CA PRO A 198 -2.43 -11.69 -30.91
C PRO A 198 -1.25 -11.36 -29.97
N ALA A 199 -1.43 -10.46 -29.00
CA ALA A 199 -0.38 -10.06 -28.07
C ALA A 199 0.00 -11.18 -27.08
N TRP A 200 -0.89 -12.15 -26.84
CA TRP A 200 -0.64 -13.27 -25.94
C TRP A 200 0.08 -14.43 -26.65
N LYS A 201 0.09 -14.48 -27.99
CA LYS A 201 0.64 -15.61 -28.75
C LYS A 201 2.15 -15.79 -28.60
N ASN A 202 2.87 -14.68 -28.38
CA ASN A 202 4.34 -14.66 -28.38
C ASN A 202 4.94 -14.53 -26.97
N ILE A 203 4.14 -14.71 -25.92
CA ILE A 203 4.61 -14.64 -24.54
C ILE A 203 4.43 -15.97 -23.83
N LYS A 204 5.27 -16.21 -22.82
CA LYS A 204 5.07 -17.30 -21.87
C LYS A 204 4.01 -16.87 -20.85
N VAL A 205 2.99 -17.68 -20.64
CA VAL A 205 2.02 -17.49 -19.56
C VAL A 205 2.23 -18.57 -18.50
N VAL A 206 2.49 -18.15 -17.26
CA VAL A 206 2.63 -19.04 -16.10
C VAL A 206 1.47 -18.76 -15.15
N PHE A 207 0.75 -19.81 -14.77
CA PHE A 207 -0.35 -19.72 -13.82
C PHE A 207 -0.06 -20.63 -12.62
N SER A 208 0.16 -20.00 -11.47
CA SER A 208 0.34 -20.68 -10.19
C SER A 208 -0.94 -20.52 -9.37
N ASP A 209 -1.70 -21.60 -9.23
CA ASP A 209 -2.96 -21.62 -8.50
C ASP A 209 -2.77 -21.82 -6.99
N ALA A 210 -3.88 -21.90 -6.25
CA ALA A 210 -3.88 -22.04 -4.79
C ALA A 210 -3.37 -23.42 -4.29
N ASN A 211 -3.22 -24.41 -5.15
CA ASN A 211 -2.71 -25.73 -4.76
C ASN A 211 -1.19 -25.76 -4.67
N GLU A 212 -0.49 -24.86 -5.38
CA GLU A 212 0.93 -24.65 -5.16
C GLU A 212 1.15 -23.90 -3.84
N PRO A 213 1.97 -24.39 -2.90
CA PRO A 213 2.17 -23.75 -1.61
C PRO A 213 2.94 -22.42 -1.73
N GLY A 214 2.74 -21.54 -0.75
CA GLY A 214 3.38 -20.22 -0.67
C GLY A 214 2.44 -19.05 -1.01
N GLU A 215 2.79 -17.86 -0.53
CA GLU A 215 2.07 -16.62 -0.84
C GLU A 215 2.38 -16.17 -2.28
N GLY A 216 1.42 -15.56 -2.97
CA GLY A 216 1.51 -15.19 -4.38
C GLY A 216 2.73 -14.32 -4.68
N GLU A 217 2.96 -13.30 -3.86
CA GLU A 217 4.15 -12.45 -3.95
C GLU A 217 5.46 -13.25 -3.78
N HIS A 218 5.52 -14.19 -2.84
CA HIS A 218 6.71 -15.02 -2.62
C HIS A 218 6.94 -16.05 -3.73
N LYS A 219 5.87 -16.59 -4.34
CA LYS A 219 5.98 -17.44 -5.54
C LYS A 219 6.57 -16.68 -6.70
N ILE A 220 6.11 -15.45 -6.92
CA ILE A 220 6.67 -14.54 -7.93
C ILE A 220 8.16 -14.28 -7.65
N MET A 221 8.51 -13.91 -6.42
CA MET A 221 9.90 -13.61 -6.07
C MET A 221 10.82 -14.84 -6.18
N ASN A 222 10.31 -16.03 -5.83
CA ASN A 222 11.01 -17.30 -6.05
C ASN A 222 11.25 -17.55 -7.53
N TYR A 223 10.26 -17.31 -8.39
CA TYR A 223 10.41 -17.43 -9.83
C TYR A 223 11.49 -16.48 -10.36
N ILE A 224 11.48 -15.21 -9.96
CA ILE A 224 12.47 -14.22 -10.38
C ILE A 224 13.88 -14.64 -9.96
N ARG A 225 14.08 -15.01 -8.69
CA ARG A 225 15.38 -15.50 -8.19
C ARG A 225 15.86 -16.75 -8.95
N ALA A 226 14.94 -17.69 -9.20
CA ALA A 226 15.27 -18.87 -9.98
C ALA A 226 15.68 -18.49 -11.40
N GLN A 227 14.96 -17.61 -12.10
CA GLN A 227 15.34 -17.17 -13.44
C GLN A 227 16.72 -16.50 -13.45
N ARG A 228 16.99 -15.63 -12.47
CA ARG A 228 18.26 -14.90 -12.35
C ARG A 228 19.47 -15.84 -12.16
N SER A 229 19.27 -17.01 -11.55
CA SER A 229 20.34 -18.01 -11.37
C SER A 229 20.60 -18.90 -12.59
N HIS A 230 19.76 -18.84 -13.63
CA HIS A 230 19.97 -19.63 -14.85
C HIS A 230 21.08 -19.04 -15.73
N ALA A 231 21.89 -19.91 -16.33
CA ALA A 231 22.85 -19.53 -17.35
C ALA A 231 22.10 -18.96 -18.58
N GLY A 232 22.48 -17.76 -19.02
CA GLY A 232 21.81 -17.05 -20.12
C GLY A 232 20.65 -16.15 -19.68
N TYR A 233 20.47 -15.89 -18.38
CA TYR A 233 19.55 -14.87 -17.91
C TYR A 233 19.96 -13.48 -18.42
N GLU A 234 19.04 -12.79 -19.09
CA GLU A 234 19.23 -11.41 -19.53
C GLU A 234 19.06 -10.45 -18.33
N PRO A 235 20.11 -9.77 -17.84
CA PRO A 235 20.05 -8.98 -16.61
C PRO A 235 19.26 -7.67 -16.70
N ASN A 236 19.00 -7.20 -17.93
CA ASN A 236 18.31 -5.93 -18.19
C ASN A 236 16.82 -6.13 -18.52
N GLN A 237 16.24 -7.26 -18.08
CA GLN A 237 14.81 -7.48 -18.19
C GLN A 237 14.05 -6.44 -17.35
N LYS A 238 12.91 -6.00 -17.88
CA LYS A 238 12.04 -5.01 -17.24
C LYS A 238 10.87 -5.72 -16.60
N HIS A 239 10.85 -5.68 -15.28
CA HIS A 239 9.89 -6.41 -14.44
C HIS A 239 8.80 -5.46 -13.94
N VAL A 240 7.54 -5.91 -14.02
CA VAL A 240 6.40 -5.22 -13.42
C VAL A 240 5.65 -6.18 -12.52
N ILE A 241 5.52 -5.87 -11.23
CA ILE A 241 4.62 -6.60 -10.33
C ILE A 241 3.38 -5.77 -10.02
N HIS A 242 2.20 -6.34 -10.16
CA HIS A 242 0.96 -5.72 -9.71
C HIS A 242 0.61 -6.19 -8.30
N GLY A 243 0.41 -5.23 -7.40
CA GLY A 243 -0.14 -5.46 -6.07
C GLY A 243 -0.12 -4.21 -5.19
N LEU A 244 -0.86 -4.25 -4.09
CA LEU A 244 -1.07 -3.10 -3.21
C LEU A 244 -0.17 -3.10 -1.98
N ASP A 245 0.45 -4.25 -1.67
CA ASP A 245 1.20 -4.47 -0.43
C ASP A 245 2.54 -3.73 -0.42
N ALA A 246 2.88 -3.19 0.75
CA ALA A 246 4.14 -2.44 0.93
C ALA A 246 5.34 -3.36 0.93
N ASP A 247 5.12 -4.63 1.29
CA ASP A 247 6.13 -5.68 1.28
C ASP A 247 6.67 -5.89 -0.14
N LEU A 248 5.85 -5.64 -1.18
CA LEU A 248 6.30 -5.67 -2.58
C LEU A 248 7.44 -4.69 -2.87
N ILE A 249 7.51 -3.55 -2.16
CA ILE A 249 8.62 -2.58 -2.31
C ILE A 249 9.91 -3.19 -1.78
N MET A 250 9.84 -3.83 -0.61
CA MET A 250 10.98 -4.51 0.00
C MET A 250 11.42 -5.72 -0.82
N LEU A 251 10.46 -6.54 -1.26
CA LEU A 251 10.72 -7.70 -2.10
C LEU A 251 11.33 -7.29 -3.44
N ALA A 252 10.84 -6.21 -4.06
CA ALA A 252 11.39 -5.70 -5.31
C ALA A 252 12.83 -5.21 -5.14
N LEU A 253 13.14 -4.48 -4.06
CA LEU A 253 14.51 -4.06 -3.74
C LEU A 253 15.44 -5.28 -3.54
N ALA A 254 14.97 -6.28 -2.78
CA ALA A 254 15.71 -7.50 -2.49
C ALA A 254 15.91 -8.44 -3.70
N THR A 255 15.27 -8.15 -4.85
CA THR A 255 15.57 -8.89 -6.08
C THR A 255 16.88 -8.46 -6.73
N HIS A 256 17.35 -7.24 -6.45
CA HIS A 256 18.48 -6.60 -7.15
C HIS A 256 18.35 -6.61 -8.69
N GLU A 257 17.14 -6.68 -9.22
CA GLU A 257 16.88 -6.47 -10.64
C GLU A 257 17.09 -4.99 -11.01
N ALA A 258 17.69 -4.75 -12.17
CA ALA A 258 18.08 -3.41 -12.59
C ALA A 258 16.87 -2.51 -12.89
N ASP A 259 15.82 -3.05 -13.52
CA ASP A 259 14.58 -2.33 -13.85
C ASP A 259 13.35 -3.07 -13.33
N PHE A 260 12.91 -2.68 -12.14
CA PHE A 260 11.75 -3.23 -11.48
C PHE A 260 10.71 -2.13 -11.19
N THR A 261 9.46 -2.39 -11.52
CA THR A 261 8.36 -1.45 -11.34
C THR A 261 7.21 -2.13 -10.58
N ILE A 262 6.62 -1.42 -9.62
CA ILE A 262 5.42 -1.90 -8.92
C ILE A 262 4.23 -1.13 -9.49
N LEU A 263 3.27 -1.85 -10.06
CA LEU A 263 2.03 -1.32 -10.58
C LEU A 263 0.94 -1.44 -9.51
N ARG A 264 0.21 -0.36 -9.28
CA ARG A 264 -0.83 -0.28 -8.26
C ARG A 264 -1.90 0.72 -8.62
N GLU A 265 -3.05 0.63 -7.99
CA GLU A 265 -4.06 1.67 -8.04
C GLU A 265 -3.61 2.91 -7.24
N GLN A 266 -3.98 4.08 -7.75
CA GLN A 266 -3.76 5.35 -7.09
C GLN A 266 -4.47 5.38 -5.74
N VAL A 267 -3.70 5.70 -4.70
CA VAL A 267 -4.21 5.89 -3.34
C VAL A 267 -4.21 7.39 -3.03
N LEU A 268 -5.40 7.99 -2.96
CA LEU A 268 -5.55 9.39 -2.59
C LEU A 268 -5.56 9.55 -1.05
N PHE A 269 -4.89 10.60 -0.57
CA PHE A 269 -4.78 10.91 0.86
C PHE A 269 -5.46 12.24 1.22
N GLY A 270 -5.90 12.36 2.47
CA GLY A 270 -6.32 13.64 3.06
C GLY A 270 -7.47 14.32 2.33
N ARG A 271 -7.26 15.58 1.93
CA ARG A 271 -8.26 16.43 1.24
C ARG A 271 -8.63 15.86 -0.13
N ALA A 272 -7.65 15.39 -0.90
CA ALA A 272 -7.87 14.79 -2.22
C ALA A 272 -8.78 13.55 -2.15
N LYS A 273 -8.67 12.73 -1.10
CA LYS A 273 -9.59 11.60 -0.87
C LYS A 273 -11.03 12.05 -0.69
N ARG A 274 -11.26 13.17 0.01
CA ARG A 274 -12.61 13.71 0.26
C ARG A 274 -13.20 14.29 -1.02
N GLU A 275 -12.41 15.08 -1.74
CA GLU A 275 -12.82 15.69 -3.01
C GLU A 275 -13.12 14.62 -4.07
N ASP A 276 -12.32 13.56 -4.16
CA ASP A 276 -12.60 12.44 -5.06
C ASP A 276 -13.85 11.64 -4.63
N ALA A 277 -14.04 11.42 -3.33
CA ALA A 277 -15.26 10.78 -2.83
C ALA A 277 -16.52 11.61 -3.17
N GLU A 278 -16.45 12.94 -3.01
CA GLU A 278 -17.52 13.86 -3.39
C GLU A 278 -17.78 13.84 -4.91
N ARG A 279 -16.71 13.88 -5.72
CA ARG A 279 -16.80 13.79 -7.19
C ARG A 279 -17.44 12.49 -7.65
N ARG A 280 -17.00 11.36 -7.09
CA ARG A 280 -17.55 10.02 -7.39
C ARG A 280 -19.01 9.92 -6.97
N GLN A 281 -19.36 10.48 -5.82
CA GLN A 281 -20.75 10.47 -5.37
C GLN A 281 -21.66 11.28 -6.29
N LYS A 282 -21.17 12.42 -6.80
CA LYS A 282 -21.87 13.21 -7.81
C LYS A 282 -22.03 12.45 -9.14
N ALA A 283 -20.95 11.83 -9.63
CA ALA A 283 -20.97 11.03 -10.86
C ALA A 283 -21.90 9.80 -10.77
N LYS A 284 -21.95 9.13 -9.59
CA LYS A 284 -22.91 8.05 -9.32
C LYS A 284 -24.35 8.53 -9.38
N GLN A 285 -24.63 9.71 -8.83
CA GLN A 285 -25.96 10.30 -8.84
C GLN A 285 -26.39 10.65 -10.27
N GLU A 286 -25.50 11.28 -11.05
CA GLU A 286 -25.73 11.63 -12.46
C GLU A 286 -25.90 10.38 -13.34
N GLY A 287 -25.09 9.34 -13.14
CA GLY A 287 -25.24 8.06 -13.84
C GLY A 287 -26.54 7.31 -13.48
N TYR A 288 -26.96 7.35 -12.22
CA TYR A 288 -28.24 6.80 -11.78
C TYR A 288 -29.43 7.56 -12.37
N ASP A 289 -29.34 8.89 -12.44
CA ASP A 289 -30.38 9.70 -13.09
C ASP A 289 -30.41 9.52 -14.62
N ALA A 290 -29.28 9.20 -15.26
CA ALA A 290 -29.21 8.85 -16.69
C ALA A 290 -29.74 7.42 -16.99
N LEU A 291 -29.66 6.51 -16.03
CA LEU A 291 -30.19 5.14 -16.11
C LEU A 291 -31.66 5.03 -15.69
N LYS A 292 -32.30 6.12 -15.22
CA LYS A 292 -33.74 6.14 -14.95
C LYS A 292 -34.52 5.82 -16.22
N GLY A 293 -35.17 4.65 -16.23
CA GLY A 293 -35.98 4.16 -17.34
C GLY A 293 -35.32 3.08 -18.20
N ILE A 294 -34.05 2.74 -17.93
CA ILE A 294 -33.36 1.59 -18.54
C ILE A 294 -33.46 0.41 -17.56
N ASP A 295 -33.84 -0.76 -18.06
CA ASP A 295 -33.97 -1.97 -17.25
C ASP A 295 -32.64 -2.29 -16.55
N PRO A 296 -32.59 -2.38 -15.21
CA PRO A 296 -31.38 -2.72 -14.46
C PRO A 296 -30.81 -4.12 -14.77
N THR A 297 -31.49 -4.93 -15.60
CA THR A 297 -31.01 -6.23 -16.10
C THR A 297 -30.19 -6.15 -17.40
N LEU A 298 -30.16 -5.01 -18.09
CA LEU A 298 -29.31 -4.81 -19.27
C LEU A 298 -27.84 -4.70 -18.86
N ASP A 299 -27.04 -5.72 -19.17
CA ASP A 299 -25.57 -5.67 -19.10
C ASP A 299 -25.09 -4.57 -20.07
N LEU A 300 -24.82 -3.36 -19.56
CA LEU A 300 -24.18 -2.32 -20.36
C LEU A 300 -22.71 -2.72 -20.61
N PRO A 301 -22.29 -2.91 -21.88
CA PRO A 301 -20.89 -3.10 -22.22
C PRO A 301 -20.09 -1.90 -21.69
N ASN A 302 -18.91 -2.14 -21.10
CA ASN A 302 -17.96 -1.11 -20.64
C ASN A 302 -18.34 -0.25 -19.41
N SER A 303 -19.47 -0.49 -18.74
CA SER A 303 -19.79 0.21 -17.48
C SER A 303 -18.75 -0.03 -16.36
N HIS A 304 -18.05 -1.17 -16.41
CA HIS A 304 -17.01 -1.56 -15.45
C HIS A 304 -15.70 -0.77 -15.57
N LEU A 305 -15.39 -0.19 -16.73
CA LEU A 305 -14.14 0.56 -16.97
C LEU A 305 -14.22 2.02 -16.52
N LEU A 306 -15.43 2.61 -16.46
CA LEU A 306 -15.64 4.03 -16.13
C LEU A 306 -15.47 4.37 -14.64
N THR A 307 -15.25 3.37 -13.78
CA THR A 307 -15.19 3.55 -12.31
C THR A 307 -13.90 3.06 -11.67
N MET A 308 -12.93 2.57 -12.45
CA MET A 308 -11.71 2.03 -11.87
C MET A 308 -10.73 3.15 -11.48
N LYS A 309 -10.02 2.93 -10.36
CA LYS A 309 -8.97 3.84 -9.89
C LYS A 309 -7.84 3.90 -10.94
N PRO A 310 -7.29 5.09 -11.23
CA PRO A 310 -6.12 5.22 -12.12
C PRO A 310 -4.97 4.34 -11.63
N LEU A 311 -4.20 3.78 -12.56
CA LEU A 311 -2.99 3.04 -12.23
C LEU A 311 -1.79 3.97 -12.07
N GLN A 312 -0.88 3.61 -11.17
CA GLN A 312 0.40 4.29 -10.93
C GLN A 312 1.53 3.26 -10.89
N MET A 313 2.68 3.68 -11.39
CA MET A 313 3.94 2.97 -11.34
C MET A 313 4.81 3.53 -10.21
N LEU A 314 5.31 2.65 -9.34
CA LEU A 314 6.43 2.95 -8.44
C LEU A 314 7.70 2.39 -9.08
N ARG A 315 8.60 3.28 -9.51
CA ARG A 315 9.87 2.96 -10.16
C ARG A 315 10.94 2.66 -9.10
N VAL A 316 11.27 1.38 -8.91
CA VAL A 316 12.32 0.94 -7.99
C VAL A 316 13.72 1.46 -8.39
N PRO A 317 14.08 1.61 -9.68
CA PRO A 317 15.36 2.22 -10.06
C PRO A 317 15.54 3.63 -9.50
N VAL A 318 14.48 4.45 -9.57
CA VAL A 318 14.49 5.82 -9.02
C VAL A 318 14.57 5.78 -7.50
N LEU A 319 13.89 4.83 -6.85
CA LEU A 319 14.04 4.62 -5.40
C LEU A 319 15.48 4.28 -5.02
N ARG A 320 16.15 3.40 -5.79
CA ARG A 320 17.55 3.04 -5.58
C ARG A 320 18.47 4.26 -5.73
N GLU A 321 18.21 5.15 -6.68
CA GLU A 321 18.94 6.43 -6.78
C GLU A 321 18.74 7.32 -5.54
N TYR A 322 17.52 7.42 -5.02
CA TYR A 322 17.27 8.13 -3.75
C TYR A 322 18.05 7.50 -2.59
N LEU A 323 18.08 6.17 -2.48
CA LEU A 323 18.83 5.48 -1.44
C LEU A 323 20.34 5.69 -1.58
N ARG A 324 20.87 5.75 -2.82
CA ARG A 324 22.29 6.11 -3.04
C ARG A 324 22.61 7.48 -2.45
N ILE A 325 21.73 8.46 -2.65
CA ILE A 325 21.93 9.81 -2.12
C ILE A 325 21.78 9.82 -0.60
N GLU A 326 20.76 9.14 -0.06
CA GLU A 326 20.50 9.04 1.39
C GLU A 326 21.72 8.50 2.17
N PHE A 327 22.38 7.49 1.59
CA PHE A 327 23.53 6.81 2.18
C PHE A 327 24.88 7.20 1.57
N GLN A 328 24.93 8.27 0.77
CA GLN A 328 26.14 8.69 0.04
C GLN A 328 27.34 8.92 0.96
N ALA A 329 27.10 9.41 2.19
CA ALA A 329 28.15 9.64 3.18
C ALA A 329 28.98 8.38 3.47
N LEU A 330 28.40 7.18 3.37
CA LEU A 330 29.08 5.91 3.56
C LEU A 330 30.00 5.52 2.39
N SER A 331 29.76 6.08 1.21
CA SER A 331 30.57 5.84 0.00
C SER A 331 31.83 6.70 -0.08
N MET A 332 31.97 7.70 0.80
CA MET A 332 33.10 8.61 0.78
C MET A 332 34.41 7.88 1.17
N PRO A 333 35.55 8.22 0.54
CA PRO A 333 36.83 7.61 0.89
C PRO A 333 37.14 7.75 2.39
N GLY A 334 37.44 6.63 3.05
CA GLY A 334 37.74 6.59 4.48
C GLY A 334 36.53 6.66 5.42
N ALA A 335 35.30 6.72 4.92
CA ALA A 335 34.10 6.71 5.76
C ALA A 335 33.85 5.34 6.42
N LEU A 336 34.19 4.26 5.73
CA LEU A 336 34.08 2.89 6.23
C LEU A 336 35.47 2.25 6.34
N PRO A 337 35.72 1.42 7.38
CA PRO A 337 36.95 0.65 7.50
C PRO A 337 36.96 -0.62 6.61
N PHE A 338 35.91 -0.82 5.80
CA PHE A 338 35.73 -1.95 4.88
C PHE A 338 35.19 -1.44 3.53
N PRO A 339 35.26 -2.25 2.44
CA PRO A 339 34.78 -1.84 1.13
C PRO A 339 33.30 -1.49 1.11
N TYR A 340 32.96 -0.33 0.53
CA TYR A 340 31.58 0.07 0.31
C TYR A 340 30.94 -0.76 -0.80
N ASP A 341 29.72 -1.23 -0.55
CA ASP A 341 28.87 -1.90 -1.53
C ASP A 341 27.43 -1.39 -1.37
N PHE A 342 26.90 -0.79 -2.44
CA PHE A 342 25.55 -0.24 -2.42
C PHE A 342 24.47 -1.32 -2.34
N GLU A 343 24.68 -2.51 -2.93
CA GLU A 343 23.67 -3.57 -2.86
C GLU A 343 23.49 -4.05 -1.41
N ARG A 344 24.58 -4.11 -0.64
CA ARG A 344 24.51 -4.47 0.79
C ARG A 344 23.86 -3.37 1.64
N VAL A 345 24.00 -2.10 1.26
CA VAL A 345 23.25 -1.00 1.88
C VAL A 345 21.75 -1.12 1.61
N VAL A 346 21.36 -1.57 0.40
CA VAL A 346 19.95 -1.83 0.07
C VAL A 346 19.40 -3.00 0.91
N ASP A 347 20.17 -4.07 1.10
CA ASP A 347 19.79 -5.19 1.98
C ASP A 347 19.56 -4.71 3.43
N ASP A 348 20.50 -3.94 3.95
CA ASP A 348 20.43 -3.38 5.30
C ASP A 348 19.25 -2.40 5.43
N PHE A 349 18.96 -1.61 4.40
CA PHE A 349 17.77 -0.76 4.35
C PHE A 349 16.49 -1.59 4.45
N VAL A 350 16.36 -2.66 3.67
CA VAL A 350 15.20 -3.55 3.71
C VAL A 350 15.06 -4.17 5.10
N PHE A 351 16.16 -4.67 5.66
CA PHE A 351 16.20 -5.26 6.99
C PHE A 351 15.79 -4.26 8.10
N LEU A 352 16.30 -3.03 8.06
CA LEU A 352 15.95 -1.98 9.00
C LEU A 352 14.45 -1.64 8.95
N CYS A 353 13.83 -1.70 7.78
CA CYS A 353 12.40 -1.45 7.62
C CYS A 353 11.54 -2.49 8.36
N PHE A 354 12.03 -3.72 8.55
CA PHE A 354 11.30 -4.77 9.30
C PHE A 354 11.07 -4.43 10.78
N PHE A 355 11.93 -3.60 11.40
CA PHE A 355 11.77 -3.20 12.80
C PHE A 355 10.57 -2.30 13.05
N VAL A 356 10.11 -1.57 12.02
CA VAL A 356 8.95 -0.67 12.15
C VAL A 356 7.62 -1.42 11.97
N GLY A 357 7.69 -2.66 11.50
CA GLY A 357 6.55 -3.57 11.42
C GLY A 357 6.56 -4.38 10.13
N ASN A 358 6.16 -5.64 10.25
CA ASN A 358 5.93 -6.56 9.13
C ASN A 358 4.82 -7.56 9.52
N ASP A 359 4.44 -8.43 8.61
CA ASP A 359 3.35 -9.38 8.85
C ASP A 359 3.67 -10.49 9.85
N PHE A 360 4.94 -10.71 10.17
CA PHE A 360 5.41 -11.84 10.96
C PHE A 360 5.74 -11.46 12.41
N LEU A 361 6.18 -10.22 12.63
CA LEU A 361 6.58 -9.71 13.94
C LEU A 361 5.72 -8.50 14.35
N PRO A 362 5.31 -8.41 15.63
CA PRO A 362 4.73 -7.17 16.12
C PRO A 362 5.76 -6.04 16.02
N HIS A 363 5.29 -4.84 15.72
CA HIS A 363 6.14 -3.66 15.72
C HIS A 363 6.71 -3.39 17.12
N LEU A 364 7.93 -2.84 17.16
CA LEU A 364 8.50 -2.36 18.42
C LEU A 364 7.67 -1.15 18.91
N PRO A 365 7.21 -1.11 20.17
CA PRO A 365 6.33 -0.03 20.65
C PRO A 365 6.92 1.38 20.51
N SER A 366 8.24 1.49 20.54
CA SER A 366 8.99 2.73 20.38
C SER A 366 9.12 3.18 18.91
N LEU A 367 8.95 2.29 17.93
CA LEU A 367 9.16 2.57 16.51
C LEU A 367 7.84 2.63 15.74
N ASP A 368 7.43 3.84 15.37
CA ASP A 368 6.31 4.10 14.48
C ASP A 368 6.76 4.98 13.30
N ILE A 369 6.39 4.60 12.07
CA ILE A 369 6.69 5.37 10.85
C ILE A 369 6.19 6.82 11.00
N ARG A 370 5.04 7.02 11.65
CA ARG A 370 4.41 8.33 11.84
C ARG A 370 5.21 9.27 12.73
N ASP A 371 6.03 8.70 13.62
CA ASP A 371 6.92 9.45 14.51
C ASP A 371 8.30 9.69 13.87
N GLY A 372 8.52 9.18 12.65
CA GLY A 372 9.77 9.32 11.90
C GLY A 372 10.77 8.19 12.14
N ALA A 373 10.33 7.03 12.67
CA ALA A 373 11.22 5.96 13.14
C ALA A 373 12.23 5.49 12.08
N LEU A 374 11.81 5.43 10.82
CA LEU A 374 12.69 5.06 9.70
C LEU A 374 13.88 6.01 9.56
N LEU A 375 13.66 7.32 9.69
CA LEU A 375 14.73 8.31 9.58
C LEU A 375 15.74 8.18 10.71
N PHE A 376 15.25 7.92 11.91
CA PHE A 376 16.09 7.66 13.06
C PHE A 376 16.94 6.40 12.87
N LEU A 377 16.34 5.31 12.38
CA LEU A 377 17.06 4.08 12.07
C LEU A 377 18.13 4.31 11.00
N PHE A 378 17.83 5.04 9.93
CA PHE A 378 18.81 5.31 8.87
C PHE A 378 19.94 6.22 9.35
N ASP A 379 19.64 7.23 10.17
CA ASP A 379 20.67 8.08 10.75
C ASP A 379 21.57 7.31 11.73
N THR A 380 20.97 6.48 12.58
CA THR A 380 21.67 5.60 13.51
C THR A 380 22.55 4.60 12.78
N TYR A 381 22.02 3.98 11.72
CA TYR A 381 22.77 3.10 10.83
C TYR A 381 23.98 3.81 10.24
N ARG A 382 23.81 4.99 9.61
CA ARG A 382 24.91 5.74 9.00
C ARG A 382 26.01 6.10 10.00
N ARG A 383 25.65 6.52 11.21
CA ARG A 383 26.63 6.87 12.26
C ARG A 383 27.40 5.66 12.78
N LEU A 384 26.71 4.56 13.02
CA LEU A 384 27.26 3.43 13.77
C LEU A 384 27.90 2.37 12.87
N LEU A 385 27.55 2.31 11.58
CA LEU A 385 28.10 1.34 10.64
C LEU A 385 29.65 1.30 10.59
N PRO A 386 30.38 2.44 10.59
CA PRO A 386 31.85 2.41 10.63
C PRO A 386 32.40 1.71 11.88
N ALA A 387 31.74 1.88 13.03
CA ALA A 387 32.15 1.27 14.30
C ALA A 387 31.72 -0.21 14.40
N ILE A 388 30.61 -0.59 13.77
CA ILE A 388 30.15 -1.98 13.68
C ILE A 388 31.16 -2.83 12.87
N GLY A 389 31.84 -2.23 11.89
CA GLY A 389 32.91 -2.89 11.13
C GLY A 389 32.43 -3.85 10.04
N GLY A 390 31.13 -3.85 9.72
CA GLY A 390 30.53 -4.60 8.61
C GLY A 390 29.03 -4.28 8.45
N PHE A 391 28.43 -4.70 7.34
CA PHE A 391 27.00 -4.59 7.09
C PHE A 391 26.15 -5.37 8.11
N LEU A 392 24.88 -5.00 8.26
CA LEU A 392 23.95 -5.66 9.19
C LEU A 392 23.47 -7.02 8.68
N THR A 393 23.44 -7.19 7.37
CA THR A 393 23.11 -8.44 6.69
C THR A 393 24.35 -9.00 5.99
N SER A 394 24.33 -10.27 5.60
CA SER A 394 25.29 -10.91 4.68
C SER A 394 24.59 -11.45 3.42
N GLU A 395 25.38 -11.89 2.43
CA GLU A 395 24.82 -12.58 1.25
C GLU A 395 23.98 -13.79 1.69
N GLY A 396 22.82 -13.97 1.06
CA GLY A 396 21.88 -15.01 1.46
C GLY A 396 20.97 -14.64 2.64
N GLY A 397 21.14 -13.45 3.21
CA GLY A 397 20.22 -12.88 4.21
C GLY A 397 20.51 -13.26 5.65
N GLU A 398 21.72 -13.72 5.98
CA GLU A 398 22.08 -13.90 7.40
C GLU A 398 22.28 -12.55 8.09
N VAL A 399 21.98 -12.49 9.38
CA VAL A 399 21.97 -11.23 10.13
C VAL A 399 23.15 -11.18 11.09
N ASN A 400 23.93 -10.09 11.03
CA ASN A 400 24.96 -9.75 11.99
C ASN A 400 24.32 -9.26 13.30
N LEU A 401 23.97 -10.20 14.18
CA LEU A 401 23.28 -9.91 15.45
C LEU A 401 24.06 -8.96 16.37
N ARG A 402 25.40 -8.94 16.29
CA ARG A 402 26.22 -8.00 17.07
C ARG A 402 26.04 -6.57 16.58
N GLY A 403 26.01 -6.36 15.26
CA GLY A 403 25.70 -5.05 14.67
C GLY A 403 24.28 -4.60 14.99
N VAL A 404 23.31 -5.52 14.95
CA VAL A 404 21.92 -5.25 15.30
C VAL A 404 21.78 -4.84 16.78
N ASP A 405 22.46 -5.51 17.70
CA ASP A 405 22.47 -5.16 19.12
C ASP A 405 22.95 -3.73 19.35
N VAL A 406 24.00 -3.29 18.65
CA VAL A 406 24.50 -1.91 18.70
C VAL A 406 23.44 -0.89 18.23
N ILE A 407 22.72 -1.19 17.15
CA ILE A 407 21.63 -0.32 16.65
C ILE A 407 20.47 -0.28 17.65
N LEU A 408 20.04 -1.43 18.15
CA LEU A 408 18.92 -1.52 19.11
C LEU A 408 19.26 -0.91 20.47
N ALA A 409 20.52 -0.96 20.90
CA ALA A 409 20.98 -0.25 22.10
C ALA A 409 20.81 1.28 21.97
N GLU A 410 21.02 1.84 20.77
CA GLU A 410 20.78 3.26 20.51
C GLU A 410 19.29 3.59 20.48
N VAL A 411 18.46 2.70 19.91
CA VAL A 411 16.99 2.81 20.01
C VAL A 411 16.56 2.83 21.48
N GLY A 412 17.09 1.92 22.29
CA GLY A 412 16.82 1.81 23.73
C GLY A 412 17.02 3.11 24.51
N LYS A 413 18.03 3.91 24.15
CA LYS A 413 18.33 5.19 24.83
C LYS A 413 17.24 6.25 24.64
N VAL A 414 16.48 6.19 23.54
CA VAL A 414 15.45 7.19 23.23
C VAL A 414 14.03 6.73 23.56
N GLU A 415 13.83 5.47 23.95
CA GLU A 415 12.48 4.90 24.18
C GLU A 415 11.70 5.63 25.27
N ASP A 416 12.32 5.93 26.41
CA ASP A 416 11.67 6.62 27.52
C ASP A 416 11.16 8.00 27.14
N GLU A 417 11.89 8.71 26.29
CA GLU A 417 11.45 10.01 25.79
C GLU A 417 10.29 9.86 24.79
N LEU A 418 10.38 8.88 23.89
CA LEU A 418 9.33 8.58 22.92
C LEU A 418 8.01 8.20 23.61
N PHE A 419 8.06 7.36 24.65
CA PHE A 419 6.86 6.98 25.41
C PHE A 419 6.24 8.16 26.15
N ARG A 420 7.05 9.02 26.78
CA ARG A 420 6.56 10.26 27.42
C ARG A 420 5.85 11.18 26.41
N ARG A 421 6.43 11.35 25.22
CA ARG A 421 5.83 12.15 24.13
C ARG A 421 4.53 11.53 23.61
N LYS A 422 4.51 10.22 23.34
CA LYS A 422 3.29 9.50 22.90
C LYS A 422 2.16 9.65 23.91
N HIS A 423 2.44 9.45 25.20
CA HIS A 423 1.45 9.62 26.26
C HIS A 423 0.89 11.05 26.32
N ALA A 424 1.75 12.08 26.21
CA ALA A 424 1.30 13.47 26.18
C ALA A 424 0.41 13.78 24.95
N GLN A 425 0.74 13.23 23.77
CA GLN A 425 -0.09 13.38 22.58
C GLN A 425 -1.46 12.69 22.75
N GLU A 426 -1.50 11.47 23.28
CA GLU A 426 -2.75 10.76 23.54
C GLU A 426 -3.64 11.53 24.52
N GLN A 427 -3.08 12.11 25.59
CA GLN A 427 -3.82 12.95 26.52
C GLN A 427 -4.41 14.18 25.84
N ASN A 428 -3.66 14.84 24.95
CA ASN A 428 -4.15 15.98 24.19
C ASN A 428 -5.27 15.61 23.22
N ILE A 429 -5.18 14.45 22.57
CA ILE A 429 -6.24 13.93 21.69
C ILE A 429 -7.50 13.65 22.51
N ARG A 430 -7.37 12.93 23.64
CA ARG A 430 -8.50 12.63 24.54
C ARG A 430 -9.19 13.90 25.05
N ARG A 431 -8.41 14.92 25.45
CA ARG A 431 -8.95 16.24 25.84
C ARG A 431 -9.74 16.88 24.70
N ARG A 432 -9.18 16.93 23.48
CA ARG A 432 -9.85 17.49 22.30
C ARG A 432 -11.15 16.75 21.95
N GLU A 433 -11.17 15.44 22.07
CA GLU A 433 -12.37 14.63 21.83
C GLU A 433 -13.45 14.85 22.89
N ALA A 434 -13.06 14.93 24.17
CA ALA A 434 -13.98 15.25 25.26
C ALA A 434 -14.62 16.63 25.05
N THR A 435 -13.83 17.66 24.70
CA THR A 435 -14.34 19.00 24.36
C THR A 435 -15.28 18.97 23.17
N LYS A 436 -14.95 18.24 22.08
CA LYS A 436 -15.85 18.10 20.92
C LYS A 436 -17.17 17.41 21.28
N LYS A 437 -17.14 16.38 22.13
CA LYS A 437 -18.35 15.68 22.61
C LYS A 437 -19.22 16.60 23.48
N MET A 438 -18.62 17.40 24.35
CA MET A 438 -19.33 18.40 25.17
C MET A 438 -20.01 19.45 24.29
N VAL A 439 -19.28 20.05 23.35
CA VAL A 439 -19.83 21.05 22.40
C VAL A 439 -20.97 20.47 21.55
N LYS A 440 -20.87 19.20 21.14
CA LYS A 440 -21.92 18.53 20.36
C LYS A 440 -23.17 18.21 21.19
N LYS A 441 -23.05 18.01 22.51
CA LYS A 441 -24.19 17.80 23.42
C LYS A 441 -24.95 19.09 23.76
N MET A 442 -24.31 20.26 23.71
CA MET A 442 -24.89 21.56 24.09
C MET A 442 -25.48 22.36 22.91
N GLY A 443 -26.04 21.70 21.88
CA GLY A 443 -26.38 22.34 20.60
C GLY A 443 -27.16 23.67 20.68
N GLY A 444 -26.83 24.64 19.80
CA GLY A 444 -27.49 25.96 19.69
C GLY A 444 -26.50 27.14 19.66
N ALA A 445 -27.02 28.38 19.60
CA ALA A 445 -26.24 29.63 19.52
C ALA A 445 -25.25 29.83 20.70
N GLU A 446 -25.55 29.25 21.88
CA GLU A 446 -24.64 29.23 23.04
C GLU A 446 -23.37 28.40 22.80
N GLY A 447 -23.45 27.36 21.96
CA GLY A 447 -22.32 26.52 21.59
C GLY A 447 -21.29 27.22 20.70
N GLU A 448 -21.68 28.25 19.94
CA GLU A 448 -20.76 29.05 19.11
C GLU A 448 -20.08 30.18 19.90
N ALA A 449 -20.82 30.86 20.78
CA ALA A 449 -20.27 31.90 21.67
C ALA A 449 -19.19 31.33 22.61
N ASN A 450 -19.42 30.14 23.16
CA ASN A 450 -18.46 29.50 24.05
C ASN A 450 -17.27 28.87 23.30
N LYS A 451 -17.43 28.57 22.00
CA LYS A 451 -16.33 28.12 21.14
C LYS A 451 -15.32 29.24 20.89
N GLN A 452 -15.79 30.49 20.75
CA GLN A 452 -14.92 31.66 20.70
C GLN A 452 -14.25 31.93 22.07
N HIS A 453 -14.96 31.72 23.18
CA HIS A 453 -14.41 31.88 24.53
C HIS A 453 -13.37 30.81 24.93
N LEU A 454 -13.51 29.56 24.46
CA LEU A 454 -12.49 28.52 24.63
C LEU A 454 -11.28 28.71 23.71
N MET A 455 -11.44 29.39 22.57
CA MET A 455 -10.32 29.72 21.67
C MET A 455 -9.51 30.94 22.13
N SER A 456 -10.13 31.90 22.83
CA SER A 456 -9.44 33.09 23.37
C SER A 456 -8.60 32.80 24.62
N ASN A 457 -9.00 31.82 25.45
CA ASN A 457 -8.24 31.36 26.61
C ASN A 457 -7.22 30.26 26.24
N ASN A 458 -6.24 30.56 25.39
CA ASN A 458 -4.93 29.90 25.17
C ASN A 458 -4.73 28.38 25.51
N LEU A 459 -5.77 27.54 25.40
CA LEU A 459 -5.72 26.07 25.53
C LEU A 459 -5.60 25.37 24.17
N ILE A 460 -5.55 26.16 23.09
CA ILE A 460 -5.31 25.71 21.73
C ILE A 460 -4.17 26.56 21.17
N ALA A 461 -2.92 26.24 21.58
CA ALA A 461 -1.77 26.71 20.82
C ALA A 461 -1.87 26.15 19.39
N PRO A 462 -1.67 26.96 18.34
CA PRO A 462 -1.51 26.43 16.99
C PRO A 462 -0.28 25.52 17.00
N VAL A 463 -0.40 24.35 16.38
CA VAL A 463 0.71 23.40 16.24
C VAL A 463 1.80 24.08 15.41
N LYS A 464 2.78 24.71 16.08
CA LYS A 464 4.06 25.06 15.47
C LYS A 464 4.88 23.78 15.41
N GLY A 465 5.10 23.30 14.19
CA GLY A 465 6.10 22.27 13.85
C GLY A 465 5.74 20.86 14.30
N ARG A 466 5.56 19.96 13.33
CA ARG A 466 5.80 18.53 13.56
C ARG A 466 7.29 18.38 13.87
N GLY A 467 7.65 18.28 15.14
CA GLY A 467 9.03 18.07 15.58
C GLY A 467 9.40 16.60 15.39
N ASN A 468 10.19 16.32 14.34
CA ASN A 468 10.84 15.03 14.10
C ASN A 468 11.81 14.67 15.24
N PHE A 469 12.35 13.44 15.20
CA PHE A 469 13.64 13.10 15.81
C PHE A 469 14.58 14.30 15.72
N ALA A 470 15.01 14.82 16.88
CA ALA A 470 15.91 15.96 16.88
C ALA A 470 17.23 15.51 16.25
N ALA A 471 17.59 16.08 15.10
CA ALA A 471 18.93 15.91 14.57
C ALA A 471 19.91 16.54 15.57
N PRO A 472 21.01 15.85 15.96
CA PRO A 472 22.07 16.51 16.71
C PRO A 472 22.66 17.63 15.84
N ALA A 473 22.99 18.76 16.48
CA ALA A 473 23.58 19.91 15.81
C ALA A 473 24.86 19.50 15.05
N PRO A 474 25.15 20.10 13.88
CA PRO A 474 26.42 19.87 13.20
C PRO A 474 27.56 20.25 14.13
N ALA A 475 28.60 19.40 14.18
CA ALA A 475 29.82 19.68 14.92
C ALA A 475 30.40 21.04 14.48
N PRO A 476 30.94 21.86 15.41
CA PRO A 476 31.51 23.15 15.05
C PRO A 476 32.65 22.95 14.06
N ALA A 477 32.61 23.69 12.96
CA ALA A 477 33.69 23.72 11.98
C ALA A 477 35.00 24.10 12.68
N ALA A 478 36.04 23.30 12.46
CA ALA A 478 37.38 23.62 12.92
C ALA A 478 37.82 24.99 12.33
N PRO A 479 38.47 25.86 13.11
CA PRO A 479 38.88 27.17 12.62
C PRO A 479 39.87 26.99 11.46
N VAL A 480 39.52 27.57 10.32
CA VAL A 480 40.40 27.74 9.16
C VAL A 480 41.56 28.62 9.62
N LYS A 481 42.75 28.02 9.73
CA LYS A 481 43.99 28.78 9.85
C LYS A 481 44.22 29.51 8.53
N THR A 482 43.98 30.81 8.52
CA THR A 482 44.51 31.70 7.49
C THR A 482 46.02 31.77 7.65
N GLU A 483 46.77 31.07 6.82
CA GLU A 483 48.19 31.34 6.62
C GLU A 483 48.31 32.70 5.92
N SER A 484 48.73 33.72 6.67
CA SER A 484 49.21 34.97 6.10
C SER A 484 50.62 34.75 5.56
N SER A 485 50.76 34.70 4.24
CA SER A 485 52.04 34.84 3.57
C SER A 485 52.53 36.29 3.69
N ALA A 486 53.83 36.42 3.93
CA ALA A 486 54.59 37.62 4.21
C ALA A 486 54.47 38.76 3.19
N GLN A 487 54.60 39.98 3.69
CA GLN A 487 55.32 41.06 3.01
C GLN A 487 56.38 41.63 3.98
N GLU A 488 57.60 41.75 3.44
CA GLU A 488 58.89 42.20 4.00
C GLU A 488 59.82 41.13 4.59
#